data_AF-A0A7C9CT88-F1
#
_entry.id   AF-A0A7C9CT88-F1
#
_cell.length_a   1.000
_cell.length_b   1.000
_cell.length_c   1.000
_cell.angle_alpha   90.00
_cell.angle_beta   90.00
_cell.angle_gamma   90.00
#
_symmetry.space_group_name_H-M   'P 1'
#
loop_
_entity.id
_entity.type
_entity.pdbx_description
1 polymer ?
#
loop_
_entity_poly.entity_id
_entity_poly.type
_entity_poly.pdbx_seq_one_letter_code
_entity_poly.pdbx_strand_id
1 'polypeptide(L)'
;RNPRQVQGFVEDAAGCKVATVFGKWDESIYYVKGDATKKIKDPHSSGDARLLWKRIKSTPNLTRYNLTSFAITLNELAPGLEEKLPPTDSRLRPDQRCLENGEYEKANTEKLRLEKRQRMSRKLQEDGWKPRWFERQGDNGPYIYKGGYWEARERGNWDGCANIFGEFREDCIAVEES
;
A
#
# COMPACT_ATOMS: atom_id res chain seq x y z
N ARG A 1 26.00 14.03 -11.67
CA ARG A 1 24.96 13.00 -11.91
C ARG A 1 23.66 13.73 -12.21
N ASN A 2 22.90 13.32 -13.22
CA ASN A 2 21.55 13.84 -13.47
C ASN A 2 20.57 13.11 -12.52
N PRO A 3 20.05 13.76 -11.47
CA PRO A 3 19.27 13.08 -10.44
C PRO A 3 17.95 12.55 -11.02
N ARG A 4 17.48 11.43 -10.46
CA ARG A 4 16.15 10.84 -10.73
C ARG A 4 15.93 10.36 -12.17
N GLN A 5 16.98 10.34 -12.98
CA GLN A 5 16.95 9.85 -14.34
C GLN A 5 16.67 8.34 -14.36
N VAL A 6 15.81 7.94 -15.29
CA VAL A 6 15.55 6.54 -15.66
C VAL A 6 15.91 6.37 -17.12
N GLN A 7 16.58 5.27 -17.44
CA GLN A 7 16.88 4.87 -18.80
C GLN A 7 16.85 3.35 -18.90
N GLY A 8 16.24 2.83 -19.95
CA GLY A 8 16.13 1.40 -20.25
C GLY A 8 15.79 1.18 -21.72
N PHE A 9 15.59 -0.07 -22.10
CA PHE A 9 15.21 -0.46 -23.45
C PHE A 9 14.31 -1.70 -23.39
N VAL A 10 13.60 -1.96 -24.49
CA VAL A 10 12.78 -3.15 -24.69
C VAL A 10 13.44 -3.98 -25.77
N GLU A 11 13.63 -5.27 -25.49
CA GLU A 11 14.14 -6.26 -26.44
C GLU A 11 13.01 -7.19 -26.89
N ASP A 12 13.08 -7.63 -28.15
CA ASP A 12 12.25 -8.72 -28.64
C ASP A 12 12.83 -10.09 -28.23
N ALA A 13 12.17 -11.18 -28.64
CA ALA A 13 12.61 -12.55 -28.34
C ALA A 13 13.98 -12.91 -28.94
N ALA A 14 14.45 -12.16 -29.96
CA ALA A 14 15.76 -12.34 -30.58
C ALA A 14 16.85 -11.50 -29.89
N GLY A 15 16.52 -10.74 -28.84
CA GLY A 15 17.44 -9.84 -28.14
C GLY A 15 17.69 -8.52 -28.88
N CYS A 16 16.88 -8.21 -29.90
CA CYS A 16 17.02 -6.96 -30.65
C CYS A 16 16.28 -5.83 -29.94
N LYS A 17 16.95 -4.69 -29.74
CA LYS A 17 16.36 -3.50 -29.11
C LYS A 17 15.33 -2.84 -30.01
N VAL A 18 14.06 -2.97 -29.64
CA VAL A 18 12.92 -2.45 -30.39
C VAL A 18 12.43 -1.09 -29.89
N ALA A 19 12.78 -0.70 -28.66
CA ALA A 19 12.48 0.62 -28.13
C ALA A 19 13.47 1.05 -27.04
N THR A 20 13.66 2.35 -26.90
CA THR A 20 14.41 2.95 -25.79
C THR A 20 13.45 3.75 -24.90
N VAL A 21 13.45 3.48 -23.60
CA VAL A 21 12.60 4.14 -22.59
C VAL A 21 13.47 5.03 -21.71
N PHE A 22 13.05 6.26 -21.47
CA PHE A 22 13.84 7.21 -20.70
C PHE A 22 12.99 8.32 -20.08
N GLY A 23 13.56 9.03 -19.10
CA GLY A 23 12.91 10.18 -18.46
C GLY A 23 13.37 10.34 -17.02
N LYS A 24 12.46 10.82 -16.17
CA LYS A 24 12.67 10.89 -14.72
C LYS A 24 11.45 10.31 -14.01
N TRP A 25 11.69 9.46 -13.02
CA TRP A 25 10.62 8.75 -12.30
C TRP A 25 9.68 9.69 -11.53
N ASP A 26 10.11 10.92 -11.23
CA ASP A 26 9.33 11.93 -10.51
C ASP A 26 8.70 13.00 -11.40
N GLU A 27 8.86 12.91 -12.72
CA GLU A 27 8.33 13.89 -13.68
C GLU A 27 7.57 13.21 -14.82
N SER A 28 8.26 12.48 -15.71
CA SER A 28 7.69 11.90 -16.93
C SER A 28 8.60 10.82 -17.51
N ILE A 29 8.01 9.83 -18.17
CA ILE A 29 8.68 8.75 -18.90
C ILE A 29 8.23 8.78 -20.36
N TYR A 30 9.18 8.64 -21.27
CA TYR A 30 9.01 8.66 -22.72
C TYR A 30 9.60 7.40 -23.35
N TYR A 31 9.21 7.12 -24.59
CA TYR A 31 9.88 6.13 -25.43
C TYR A 31 10.15 6.63 -26.83
N VAL A 32 11.18 6.04 -27.47
CA VAL A 32 11.48 6.16 -28.90
C VAL A 32 11.60 4.75 -29.47
N LYS A 33 11.10 4.51 -30.69
CA LYS A 33 11.27 3.22 -31.38
C LYS A 33 12.74 3.01 -31.80
N GLY A 34 13.22 1.77 -31.66
CA GLY A 34 14.59 1.37 -32.00
C GLY A 34 15.63 1.71 -30.92
N ASP A 35 16.90 1.48 -31.27
CA ASP A 35 18.05 1.78 -30.41
C ASP A 35 18.44 3.26 -30.54
N ALA A 36 17.90 4.07 -29.63
CA ALA A 36 18.21 5.49 -29.49
C ALA A 36 19.12 5.75 -28.27
N THR A 37 19.71 4.72 -27.67
CA THR A 37 20.47 4.82 -26.40
C THR A 37 21.63 5.82 -26.47
N LYS A 38 22.18 6.07 -27.67
CA LYS A 38 23.27 7.02 -27.92
C LYS A 38 22.81 8.44 -28.32
N LYS A 39 21.52 8.65 -28.62
CA LYS A 39 20.98 9.91 -29.17
C LYS A 39 20.17 10.74 -28.18
N ILE A 40 19.79 10.18 -27.03
CA ILE A 40 18.92 10.86 -26.06
C ILE A 40 19.76 11.77 -25.16
N LYS A 41 19.93 13.03 -25.58
CA LYS A 41 20.46 14.10 -24.71
C LYS A 41 19.37 14.92 -24.02
N ASP A 42 18.15 14.93 -24.58
CA ASP A 42 16.99 15.65 -24.02
C ASP A 42 15.65 15.09 -24.57
N PRO A 43 14.66 14.75 -23.72
CA PRO A 43 13.32 14.33 -24.13
C PRO A 43 12.56 15.29 -25.03
N HIS A 44 12.83 16.58 -24.95
CA HIS A 44 12.15 17.59 -25.77
C HIS A 44 12.84 17.83 -27.13
N SER A 45 14.07 17.32 -27.29
CA SER A 45 14.88 17.52 -28.48
C SER A 45 14.75 16.41 -29.53
N SER A 46 14.12 15.28 -29.19
CA SER A 46 13.86 14.19 -30.14
C SER A 46 12.42 14.26 -30.61
N GLY A 47 12.18 14.74 -31.84
CA GLY A 47 10.84 14.83 -32.44
C GLY A 47 10.08 13.49 -32.51
N ASP A 48 10.78 12.36 -32.32
CA ASP A 48 10.21 11.01 -32.30
C ASP A 48 9.85 10.50 -30.90
N ALA A 49 10.15 11.25 -29.84
CA ALA A 49 9.86 10.84 -28.47
C ALA A 49 8.36 10.92 -28.16
N ARG A 50 7.81 9.83 -27.63
CA ARG A 50 6.40 9.70 -27.27
C ARG A 50 6.25 9.53 -25.77
N LEU A 51 5.34 10.29 -25.17
CA LEU A 51 5.04 10.23 -23.74
C LEU A 51 4.38 8.89 -23.39
N LEU A 52 4.92 8.18 -22.38
CA LEU A 52 4.32 6.96 -21.81
C LEU A 52 3.60 7.25 -20.50
N TRP A 53 4.22 8.03 -19.63
CA TRP A 53 3.70 8.33 -18.30
C TRP A 53 4.12 9.73 -17.88
N LYS A 54 3.24 10.42 -17.15
CA LYS A 54 3.50 11.73 -16.57
C LYS A 54 2.96 11.78 -15.16
N ARG A 55 3.76 12.31 -14.24
CA ARG A 55 3.34 12.55 -12.87
C ARG A 55 2.17 13.53 -12.84
N ILE A 56 1.16 13.20 -12.04
CA ILE A 56 0.10 14.14 -11.64
C ILE A 56 0.71 15.13 -10.65
N LYS A 57 0.65 16.42 -10.99
CA LYS A 57 1.14 17.49 -10.10
C LYS A 57 0.30 17.54 -8.82
N SER A 58 0.97 17.81 -7.70
CA SER A 58 0.28 18.00 -6.42
C SER A 58 -0.72 19.15 -6.51
N THR A 59 -1.82 19.04 -5.77
CA THR A 59 -2.76 20.14 -5.59
C THR A 59 -2.05 21.34 -4.93
N PRO A 60 -2.47 22.58 -5.22
CA PRO A 60 -1.91 23.77 -4.56
C PRO A 60 -2.03 23.72 -3.03
N ASN A 61 -3.09 23.08 -2.53
CA ASN A 61 -3.32 22.83 -1.12
C ASN A 61 -2.56 21.57 -0.70
N LEU A 62 -1.27 21.72 -0.41
CA LEU A 62 -0.45 20.64 0.12
C LEU A 62 -0.93 20.25 1.52
N THR A 63 -1.10 18.95 1.75
CA THR A 63 -1.34 18.43 3.10
C THR A 63 -0.07 18.59 3.94
N ARG A 64 -0.21 18.52 5.28
CA ARG A 64 0.94 18.51 6.22
C ARG A 64 1.99 17.44 5.92
N TYR A 65 1.62 16.41 5.15
CA TYR A 65 2.45 15.25 4.84
C TYR A 65 2.83 15.13 3.35
N ASN A 66 2.62 16.19 2.55
CA ASN A 66 2.91 16.20 1.11
C ASN A 66 2.25 15.04 0.33
N LEU A 67 1.07 14.60 0.79
CA LEU A 67 0.32 13.52 0.14
C LEU A 67 -0.14 13.93 -1.25
N THR A 68 -0.13 12.98 -2.18
CA THR A 68 -0.77 13.13 -3.48
C THR A 68 -2.28 13.07 -3.34
N SER A 69 -3.02 13.59 -4.31
CA SER A 69 -4.49 13.47 -4.34
C SER A 69 -4.96 12.02 -4.22
N PHE A 70 -4.24 11.08 -4.85
CA PHE A 70 -4.52 9.65 -4.71
C PHE A 70 -4.24 9.12 -3.29
N ALA A 71 -3.15 9.56 -2.65
CA ALA A 71 -2.85 9.11 -1.29
C ALA A 71 -3.86 9.62 -0.27
N ILE A 72 -4.42 10.81 -0.48
CA ILE A 72 -5.49 11.37 0.37
C ILE A 72 -6.72 10.47 0.39
N THR A 73 -7.12 9.89 -0.75
CA THR A 73 -8.32 9.05 -0.84
C THR A 73 -8.14 7.65 -0.22
N LEU A 74 -6.91 7.24 0.09
CA LEU A 74 -6.65 5.88 0.59
C LEU A 74 -7.29 5.63 1.96
N ASN A 75 -7.27 6.63 2.85
CA ASN A 75 -7.78 6.50 4.22
C ASN A 75 -9.16 7.15 4.45
N GLU A 76 -9.83 7.58 3.37
CA GLU A 76 -11.18 8.15 3.44
C GLU A 76 -12.21 7.06 3.77
N LEU A 77 -13.07 7.35 4.75
CA LEU A 77 -14.27 6.57 5.07
C LEU A 77 -15.48 7.23 4.43
N ALA A 78 -15.76 6.87 3.17
CA ALA A 78 -16.96 7.33 2.48
C ALA A 78 -18.22 6.81 3.18
N PRO A 79 -19.36 7.54 3.13
CA PRO A 79 -20.62 7.08 3.69
C PRO A 79 -21.00 5.68 3.21
N GLY A 80 -21.36 4.78 4.13
CA GLY A 80 -21.70 3.38 3.85
C GLY A 80 -20.52 2.46 3.50
N LEU A 81 -19.27 2.95 3.51
CA LEU A 81 -18.10 2.10 3.33
C LEU A 81 -17.81 1.26 4.58
N GLU A 82 -17.92 1.86 5.76
CA GLU A 82 -17.59 1.23 7.05
C GLU A 82 -18.32 -0.10 7.27
N GLU A 83 -19.61 -0.17 6.92
CA GLU A 83 -20.44 -1.38 6.98
C GLU A 83 -19.92 -2.53 6.10
N LYS A 84 -19.10 -2.20 5.08
CA LYS A 84 -18.52 -3.14 4.11
C LYS A 84 -17.03 -3.41 4.36
N LEU A 85 -16.48 -2.98 5.49
CA LEU A 85 -15.08 -3.21 5.84
C LEU A 85 -14.99 -4.33 6.88
N PRO A 86 -13.96 -5.21 6.80
CA PRO A 86 -13.64 -6.05 7.93
C PRO A 86 -13.17 -5.19 9.11
N PRO A 87 -13.27 -5.69 10.35
CA PRO A 87 -12.77 -4.97 11.53
C PRO A 87 -11.23 -4.83 11.55
N THR A 88 -10.54 -5.34 10.52
CA THR A 88 -9.10 -5.25 10.31
C THR A 88 -8.69 -4.21 9.27
N ASP A 89 -9.63 -3.52 8.61
CA ASP A 89 -9.31 -2.52 7.59
C ASP A 89 -8.58 -1.32 8.21
N SER A 90 -7.51 -0.85 7.57
CA SER A 90 -6.69 0.23 8.14
C SER A 90 -7.42 1.56 8.31
N ARG A 91 -8.54 1.78 7.59
CA ARG A 91 -9.37 2.98 7.79
C ARG A 91 -10.02 3.07 9.17
N LEU A 92 -10.19 1.92 9.82
CA LEU A 92 -10.76 1.78 11.16
C LEU A 92 -9.69 1.88 12.26
N ARG A 93 -8.43 2.12 11.89
CA ARG A 93 -7.31 2.15 12.83
C ARG A 93 -7.33 3.47 13.63
N PRO A 94 -7.54 3.44 14.96
CA PRO A 94 -7.89 4.63 15.74
C PRO A 94 -6.74 5.63 15.93
N ASP A 95 -5.50 5.16 16.12
CA ASP A 95 -4.32 6.05 16.23
C ASP A 95 -4.11 6.88 14.96
N GLN A 96 -4.22 6.23 13.79
CA GLN A 96 -4.13 6.89 12.49
C GLN A 96 -5.27 7.88 12.26
N ARG A 97 -6.51 7.53 12.64
CA ARG A 97 -7.67 8.42 12.53
C ARG A 97 -7.54 9.66 13.41
N CYS A 98 -7.13 9.51 14.66
CA CYS A 98 -6.88 10.65 15.57
C CYS A 98 -5.78 11.55 15.01
N LEU A 99 -4.70 10.99 14.45
CA LEU A 99 -3.62 11.77 13.83
C LEU A 99 -4.12 12.61 12.64
N GLU A 100 -4.93 12.02 11.76
CA GLU A 100 -5.54 12.72 10.63
C GLU A 100 -6.44 13.87 11.08
N ASN A 101 -7.19 13.69 12.17
CA ASN A 101 -8.05 14.71 12.77
C ASN A 101 -7.28 15.77 13.58
N GLY A 102 -5.95 15.62 13.74
CA GLY A 102 -5.12 16.53 14.53
C GLY A 102 -5.18 16.33 16.05
N GLU A 103 -5.75 15.21 16.50
CA GLU A 103 -5.86 14.84 17.91
C GLU A 103 -4.60 14.09 18.40
N TYR A 104 -3.47 14.79 18.45
CA TYR A 104 -2.15 14.16 18.66
C TYR A 104 -2.02 13.35 19.96
N GLU A 105 -2.54 13.85 21.07
CA GLU A 105 -2.48 13.15 22.37
C GLU A 105 -3.29 11.84 22.36
N LYS A 106 -4.48 11.86 21.74
CA LYS A 106 -5.31 10.66 21.56
C LYS A 106 -4.62 9.67 20.62
N ALA A 107 -4.03 10.14 19.53
CA ALA A 107 -3.28 9.31 18.59
C ALA A 107 -2.12 8.58 19.28
N ASN A 108 -1.37 9.27 20.14
CA ASN A 108 -0.26 8.67 20.88
C ASN A 108 -0.73 7.62 21.89
N THR A 109 -1.83 7.91 22.59
CA THR A 109 -2.46 6.98 23.54
C THR A 109 -2.93 5.69 22.84
N GLU A 110 -3.66 5.84 21.74
CA GLU A 110 -4.15 4.71 20.94
C GLU A 110 -3.02 3.89 20.32
N LYS A 111 -1.95 4.55 19.85
CA LYS A 111 -0.76 3.87 19.32
C LYS A 111 -0.14 2.95 20.37
N LEU A 112 0.07 3.45 21.58
CA LEU A 112 0.63 2.66 22.69
C LEU A 112 -0.27 1.46 23.02
N ARG A 113 -1.60 1.65 23.02
CA ARG A 113 -2.58 0.58 23.25
C ARG A 113 -2.48 -0.51 22.18
N LEU A 114 -2.48 -0.14 20.89
CA LEU A 114 -2.39 -1.08 19.78
C LEU A 114 -1.05 -1.84 19.77
N GLU A 115 0.06 -1.17 20.04
CA GLU A 115 1.37 -1.80 20.12
C GLU A 115 1.47 -2.82 21.26
N LYS A 116 0.99 -2.47 22.47
CA LYS A 116 0.92 -3.40 23.61
C LYS A 116 0.12 -4.66 23.23
N ARG A 117 -1.05 -4.46 22.63
CA ARG A 117 -1.92 -5.54 22.18
C ARG A 117 -1.28 -6.44 21.13
N GLN A 118 -0.59 -5.84 20.16
CA GLN A 118 0.14 -6.60 19.14
C GLN A 118 1.30 -7.40 19.75
N ARG A 119 2.02 -6.86 20.74
CA ARG A 119 3.09 -7.59 21.44
C ARG A 119 2.53 -8.79 22.21
N MET A 120 1.40 -8.64 22.90
CA MET A 120 0.74 -9.75 23.61
C MET A 120 0.22 -10.82 22.63
N SER A 121 -0.41 -10.39 21.53
CA SER A 121 -0.88 -11.32 20.50
C SER A 121 0.26 -12.04 19.78
N ARG A 122 1.45 -11.44 19.65
CA ARG A 122 2.61 -12.12 19.05
C ARG A 122 3.08 -13.30 19.90
N LYS A 123 3.12 -13.14 21.23
CA LYS A 123 3.46 -14.25 22.14
C LYS A 123 2.51 -15.44 21.98
N LEU A 124 1.22 -15.16 21.71
CA LEU A 124 0.19 -16.17 21.46
C LEU A 124 0.18 -16.69 20.01
N GLN A 125 0.82 -15.98 19.07
CA GLN A 125 0.86 -16.32 17.63
C GLN A 125 2.13 -17.07 17.22
N GLU A 126 3.08 -17.27 18.13
CA GLU A 126 4.25 -18.14 17.92
C GLU A 126 3.81 -19.60 17.61
N ASP A 127 2.56 -19.96 17.89
CA ASP A 127 1.91 -21.23 17.57
C ASP A 127 1.21 -21.26 16.18
N GLY A 128 1.90 -20.82 15.13
CA GLY A 128 1.48 -21.13 13.76
C GLY A 128 0.39 -20.23 13.17
N TRP A 129 0.39 -18.93 13.51
CA TRP A 129 -0.49 -17.94 12.86
C TRP A 129 -0.33 -17.93 11.33
N LYS A 130 -1.46 -17.87 10.62
CA LYS A 130 -1.51 -17.79 9.15
C LYS A 130 -2.36 -16.60 8.69
N PRO A 131 -1.94 -15.85 7.65
CA PRO A 131 -2.77 -14.82 7.06
C PRO A 131 -4.12 -15.37 6.57
N ARG A 132 -5.17 -14.57 6.73
CA ARG A 132 -6.54 -15.01 6.43
C ARG A 132 -6.84 -15.08 4.94
N TRP A 133 -6.44 -14.07 4.17
CA TRP A 133 -6.84 -13.89 2.75
C TRP A 133 -5.77 -14.34 1.75
N PHE A 134 -4.59 -14.71 2.25
CA PHE A 134 -3.44 -15.06 1.44
C PHE A 134 -2.79 -16.33 1.98
N GLU A 135 -2.14 -17.07 1.10
CA GLU A 135 -1.31 -18.22 1.44
C GLU A 135 0.08 -18.08 0.85
N ARG A 136 1.08 -18.65 1.51
CA ARG A 136 2.46 -18.59 1.07
C ARG A 136 2.76 -19.74 0.13
N GLN A 137 3.29 -19.46 -1.06
CA GLN A 137 3.68 -20.50 -2.01
C GLN A 137 5.03 -21.11 -1.62
N GLY A 138 5.02 -22.25 -0.93
CA GLY A 138 6.23 -22.89 -0.40
C GLY A 138 6.92 -22.08 0.70
N ASP A 139 8.07 -22.58 1.16
CA ASP A 139 8.76 -22.05 2.36
C ASP A 139 9.39 -20.68 2.17
N ASN A 140 9.52 -20.18 0.93
CA ASN A 140 10.11 -18.87 0.62
C ASN A 140 9.47 -18.15 -0.58
N GLY A 141 8.33 -18.63 -1.09
CA GLY A 141 7.67 -17.98 -2.22
C GLY A 141 6.73 -16.83 -1.82
N PRO A 142 6.12 -16.19 -2.83
CA PRO A 142 5.22 -15.07 -2.62
C PRO A 142 3.94 -15.48 -1.90
N TYR A 143 3.26 -14.49 -1.32
CA TYR A 143 1.89 -14.65 -0.86
C TYR A 143 0.92 -14.51 -2.03
N ILE A 144 0.08 -15.52 -2.23
CA ILE A 144 -0.93 -15.58 -3.28
C ILE A 144 -2.30 -15.36 -2.64
N TYR A 145 -3.13 -14.53 -3.27
CA TYR A 145 -4.52 -14.35 -2.86
C TYR A 145 -5.28 -15.66 -3.07
N LYS A 146 -5.84 -16.22 -2.00
CA LYS A 146 -6.52 -17.54 -2.05
C LYS A 146 -8.04 -17.45 -2.20
N GLY A 147 -8.59 -16.24 -2.38
CA GLY A 147 -10.03 -16.02 -2.41
C GLY A 147 -10.63 -15.74 -1.03
N GLY A 148 -11.94 -15.48 -1.01
CA GLY A 148 -12.75 -15.37 0.21
C GLY A 148 -12.94 -13.95 0.74
N TYR A 149 -12.05 -13.01 0.44
CA TYR A 149 -12.20 -11.62 0.93
C TYR A 149 -13.38 -10.91 0.28
N TRP A 150 -13.46 -10.97 -1.06
CA TRP A 150 -14.50 -10.27 -1.80
C TRP A 150 -15.88 -10.92 -1.58
N GLU A 151 -15.93 -12.24 -1.46
CA GLU A 151 -17.14 -13.01 -1.17
C GLU A 151 -17.64 -12.76 0.25
N ALA A 152 -16.74 -12.66 1.23
CA ALA A 152 -17.06 -12.23 2.59
C ALA A 152 -17.61 -10.80 2.61
N ARG A 153 -16.96 -9.90 1.85
CA ARG A 153 -17.36 -8.50 1.71
C ARG A 153 -18.76 -8.35 1.10
N GLU A 154 -19.07 -9.07 0.04
CA GLU A 154 -20.38 -9.05 -0.62
C GLU A 154 -21.50 -9.49 0.32
N ARG A 155 -21.22 -10.44 1.21
CA ARG A 155 -22.17 -10.92 2.22
C ARG A 155 -22.20 -10.07 3.49
N GLY A 156 -21.28 -9.12 3.66
CA GLY A 156 -21.08 -8.40 4.92
C GLY A 156 -20.70 -9.31 6.09
N ASN A 157 -20.18 -10.51 5.81
CA ASN A 157 -19.85 -11.50 6.83
C ASN A 157 -18.34 -11.52 7.08
N TRP A 158 -17.94 -11.10 8.27
CA TRP A 158 -16.55 -11.06 8.73
C TRP A 158 -16.23 -12.12 9.79
N ASP A 159 -16.97 -13.23 9.81
CA ASP A 159 -16.79 -14.31 10.78
C ASP A 159 -15.34 -14.82 10.79
N GLY A 160 -14.75 -14.78 11.99
CA GLY A 160 -13.36 -15.14 12.26
C GLY A 160 -12.32 -14.09 11.83
N CYS A 161 -12.72 -12.90 11.37
CA CYS A 161 -11.85 -11.72 11.39
C CYS A 161 -11.83 -11.15 12.80
N ALA A 162 -10.73 -11.33 13.51
CA ALA A 162 -10.58 -10.76 14.85
C ALA A 162 -10.66 -9.23 14.80
N ASN A 163 -11.34 -8.62 15.77
CA ASN A 163 -11.32 -7.17 15.92
C ASN A 163 -9.94 -6.73 16.42
N ILE A 164 -9.09 -6.28 15.49
CA ILE A 164 -7.71 -5.93 15.83
C ILE A 164 -7.52 -4.49 16.36
N PHE A 165 -8.60 -3.74 16.52
CA PHE A 165 -8.56 -2.39 17.08
C PHE A 165 -9.38 -2.24 18.36
N GLY A 166 -10.29 -3.16 18.67
CA GLY A 166 -11.10 -3.15 19.88
C GLY A 166 -10.29 -3.22 21.18
N GLU A 167 -10.96 -2.95 22.30
CA GLU A 167 -10.39 -3.04 23.65
C GLU A 167 -10.00 -4.48 24.00
N PHE A 168 -8.92 -4.61 24.75
CA PHE A 168 -8.46 -5.89 25.28
C PHE A 168 -9.13 -6.11 26.62
N ARG A 169 -9.97 -7.15 26.76
CA ARG A 169 -10.45 -7.58 28.08
C ARG A 169 -9.40 -8.51 28.67
N GLU A 170 -8.69 -8.07 29.69
CA GLU A 170 -7.68 -8.88 30.41
C GLU A 170 -8.30 -10.12 31.06
N ASP A 171 -9.61 -10.10 31.34
CA ASP A 171 -10.37 -11.19 31.95
C ASP A 171 -10.35 -12.50 31.15
N CYS A 172 -10.01 -12.48 29.86
CA CYS A 172 -9.96 -13.69 29.04
C CYS A 172 -8.67 -14.51 29.22
N ILE A 173 -7.63 -13.96 29.87
CA ILE A 173 -6.39 -14.71 30.14
C ILE A 173 -6.49 -15.50 31.45
N ALA A 174 -7.26 -15.00 32.42
CA ALA A 174 -7.37 -15.59 33.76
C ALA A 174 -8.20 -16.88 33.82
N VAL A 175 -8.80 -17.33 32.70
CA VAL A 175 -9.66 -18.52 32.66
C VAL A 175 -8.91 -19.76 32.16
N GLU A 176 -7.71 -19.62 31.58
CA GLU A 176 -6.89 -20.76 31.12
C GLU A 176 -5.77 -21.17 32.11
N GLU A 177 -5.60 -20.45 33.22
CA GLU A 177 -4.61 -20.77 34.27
C GLU A 177 -5.22 -21.36 35.56
N SER A 178 -6.46 -21.84 35.53
CA SER A 178 -7.14 -22.46 36.68
C SER A 178 -7.69 -23.85 36.41
#